data_AF-A0A0U3Q520-F1
#
_entry.id   AF-A0A0U3Q520-F1
#
_cell.length_a   1.000
_cell.length_b   1.000
_cell.length_c   1.000
_cell.angle_alpha   90.00
_cell.angle_beta   90.00
_cell.angle_gamma   90.00
#
_symmetry.space_group_name_H-M   'P 1'
#
loop_
_entity.id
_entity.type
_entity.pdbx_description
1 polymer ?
#
loop_
_entity_poly.entity_id
_entity_poly.type
_entity_poly.pdbx_seq_one_letter_code
_entity_poly.pdbx_strand_id
1 'polypeptide(L)'
;MKDDTQKSGRRRRYFQYAVFALAALLVVSLGLVLIPREPSPPAAPPFSEQARASAFADSLTLRAAGLDLEGTAGATAPAPQAAALARIVTLLTVQARALMLPADAADPALDRAATAPVPAPSTALATVTPPSTTADFAAALQASGAQRLHDAETADGGMARLLAGTGTAQLLAAEDLASATGIALAALPGSGPSSPASPAAVASFTASRAASCASEAAASTGVNLGSALSLAVEGELELVYAYQAALTRLNSGSAGPASNFLAQHTALRGEAEAMGRSRCAAVPSRQPGYVLSQAFLADPAAGLGTLEAGTLPVLGDVVALSDGRDRRWALSALQSAARRTVYWGASPGPVPGVVLDEALLPPLPEPVSTPGTSTTSTPGNS
;
A
#
# COMPACT_ATOMS: atom_id res chain seq x y z
N MET A 1 50.52 61.56 68.45
CA MET A 1 50.58 60.47 67.44
C MET A 1 49.62 59.39 67.89
N LYS A 2 48.49 59.24 67.20
CA LYS A 2 47.36 58.37 67.55
C LYS A 2 46.99 57.57 66.30
N ASP A 3 46.71 56.29 66.50
CA ASP A 3 46.74 55.20 65.52
C ASP A 3 45.81 55.33 64.30
N ASP A 4 46.38 55.28 63.09
CA ASP A 4 45.64 55.20 61.82
C ASP A 4 45.78 53.85 61.08
N THR A 5 46.50 52.88 61.63
CA THR A 5 46.82 51.61 60.94
C THR A 5 45.75 50.52 61.03
N GLN A 6 44.68 50.68 61.83
CA GLN A 6 43.70 49.60 62.07
C GLN A 6 42.54 49.53 61.06
N LYS A 7 42.32 50.58 60.25
CA LYS A 7 41.18 50.66 59.31
C LYS A 7 41.43 50.00 57.94
N SER A 8 42.68 49.86 57.50
CA SER A 8 43.01 49.29 56.17
C SER A 8 42.91 47.76 56.11
N GLY A 9 43.16 47.07 57.23
CA GLY A 9 43.15 45.61 57.30
C GLY A 9 41.76 44.96 57.18
N ARG A 10 40.71 45.60 57.70
CA ARG A 10 39.33 45.06 57.62
C ARG A 10 38.75 45.20 56.20
N ARG A 11 38.95 46.34 55.54
CA ARG A 11 38.44 46.57 54.17
C ARG A 11 39.01 45.58 53.15
N ARG A 12 40.29 45.22 53.29
CA ARG A 12 40.95 44.25 52.40
C ARG A 12 40.38 42.83 52.54
N ARG A 13 39.98 42.42 53.74
CA ARG A 13 39.34 41.11 53.98
C ARG A 13 37.92 41.05 53.42
N TYR A 14 37.12 42.10 53.59
CA TYR A 14 35.78 42.16 52.98
C TYR A 14 35.82 42.16 51.46
N PHE A 15 36.82 42.83 50.86
CA PHE A 15 37.01 42.80 49.41
C PHE A 15 37.39 41.40 48.92
N GLN A 16 38.27 40.69 49.62
CA GLN A 16 38.63 39.31 49.28
C GLN A 16 37.44 38.35 49.39
N TYR A 17 36.64 38.44 50.46
CA TYR A 17 35.42 37.62 50.58
C TYR A 17 34.38 37.96 49.51
N ALA A 18 34.23 39.23 49.14
CA ALA A 18 33.35 39.63 48.05
C ALA A 18 33.81 39.06 46.69
N VAL A 19 35.12 39.09 46.41
CA VAL A 19 35.68 38.51 45.17
C VAL A 19 35.52 36.99 45.15
N PHE A 20 35.78 36.29 46.25
CA PHE A 20 35.57 34.85 46.33
C PHE A 20 34.09 34.44 46.26
N ALA A 21 33.20 35.20 46.91
CA ALA A 21 31.77 34.96 46.80
C ALA A 21 31.26 35.21 45.38
N LEU A 22 31.75 36.27 44.71
CA LEU A 22 31.39 36.58 43.33
C LEU A 22 31.95 35.54 42.37
N ALA A 23 33.18 35.05 42.56
CA ALA A 23 33.74 33.95 41.79
C ALA A 23 32.98 32.64 42.00
N ALA A 24 32.59 32.32 43.25
CA ALA A 24 31.77 31.15 43.55
C ALA A 24 30.38 31.25 42.92
N LEU A 25 29.76 32.43 42.97
CA LEU A 25 28.46 32.70 42.34
C LEU A 25 28.57 32.64 40.81
N LEU A 26 29.70 33.08 40.24
CA LEU A 26 30.00 32.96 38.82
C LEU A 26 30.15 31.49 38.43
N VAL A 27 30.92 30.69 39.18
CA VAL A 27 31.07 29.24 38.93
C VAL A 27 29.74 28.49 39.10
N VAL A 28 28.91 28.82 40.08
CA VAL A 28 27.58 28.23 40.24
C VAL A 28 26.65 28.66 39.09
N SER A 29 26.69 29.92 38.69
CA SER A 29 25.88 30.41 37.55
C SER A 29 26.33 29.86 36.20
N LEU A 30 27.64 29.58 36.03
CA LEU A 30 28.21 29.03 34.79
C LEU A 30 28.09 27.49 34.75
N GLY A 31 28.13 26.83 35.92
CA GLY A 31 27.95 25.39 36.08
C GLY A 31 26.50 24.91 35.95
N LEU A 32 25.52 25.82 35.96
CA LEU A 32 24.09 25.53 35.80
C LEU A 32 23.59 25.54 34.33
N VAL A 33 24.48 25.68 33.34
CA VAL A 33 24.12 25.75 31.89
C VAL A 33 24.48 24.47 31.13
N LEU A 34 24.44 23.32 31.79
CA LEU A 34 24.47 22.00 31.15
C LEU A 34 23.29 21.16 31.65
N ILE A 35 22.07 21.67 31.46
CA ILE A 35 20.91 20.80 31.33
C ILE A 35 20.98 20.29 29.88
N PRO A 36 21.33 19.02 29.63
CA PRO A 36 21.17 18.46 28.30
C PRO A 36 19.71 18.69 27.94
N ARG A 37 19.43 19.48 26.90
CA ARG A 37 18.08 19.49 26.33
C ARG A 37 17.81 18.05 25.96
N GLU A 38 16.85 17.43 26.64
CA GLU A 38 16.29 16.17 26.17
C GLU A 38 15.97 16.40 24.69
N PRO A 39 16.61 15.64 23.77
CA PRO A 39 16.34 15.82 22.36
C PRO A 39 14.84 15.68 22.18
N SER A 40 14.20 16.69 21.58
CA SER A 40 12.77 16.64 21.30
C SER A 40 12.46 15.28 20.67
N PRO A 41 11.42 14.56 21.16
CA PRO A 41 11.10 13.25 20.63
C PRO A 41 11.00 13.35 19.11
N PRO A 42 11.59 12.41 18.37
CA PRO A 42 11.58 12.44 16.91
C PRO A 42 10.13 12.57 16.42
N ALA A 43 9.92 13.42 15.42
CA ALA A 43 8.60 13.63 14.85
C ALA A 43 8.02 12.28 14.42
N ALA A 44 6.73 12.08 14.69
CA ALA A 44 6.04 10.87 14.26
C ALA A 44 6.17 10.72 12.73
N PRO A 45 6.39 9.50 12.22
CA PRO A 45 6.49 9.26 10.79
C PRO A 45 5.20 9.72 10.08
N PRO A 46 5.26 10.15 8.82
CA PRO A 46 4.06 10.55 8.09
C PRO A 46 3.13 9.35 7.86
N PHE A 47 1.83 9.60 7.65
CA PHE A 47 0.81 8.55 7.52
C PHE A 47 1.19 7.48 6.48
N SER A 48 1.64 7.90 5.30
CA SER A 48 2.03 6.98 4.21
C SER A 48 3.16 6.03 4.63
N GLU A 49 4.05 6.48 5.49
CA GLU A 49 5.17 5.68 6.02
C GLU A 49 4.66 4.67 7.06
N GLN A 50 3.76 5.10 7.95
CA GLN A 50 3.08 4.22 8.90
C GLN A 50 2.23 3.14 8.20
N ALA A 51 1.49 3.53 7.15
CA ALA A 51 0.68 2.62 6.34
C ALA A 51 1.56 1.61 5.58
N ARG A 52 2.71 2.04 5.07
CA ARG A 52 3.71 1.15 4.46
C ARG A 52 4.29 0.17 5.50
N ALA A 53 4.72 0.67 6.65
CA ALA A 53 5.33 -0.15 7.70
C ALA A 53 4.35 -1.21 8.24
N SER A 54 3.09 -0.83 8.46
CA SER A 54 2.03 -1.79 8.85
C SER A 54 1.75 -2.81 7.75
N ALA A 55 1.65 -2.38 6.48
CA ALA A 55 1.49 -3.29 5.34
C ALA A 55 2.63 -4.31 5.25
N PHE A 56 3.87 -3.87 5.47
CA PHE A 56 5.05 -4.72 5.46
C PHE A 56 5.01 -5.75 6.60
N ALA A 57 4.71 -5.30 7.82
CA ALA A 57 4.59 -6.18 8.99
C ALA A 57 3.48 -7.23 8.79
N ASP A 58 2.30 -6.81 8.35
CA ASP A 58 1.18 -7.72 8.07
C ASP A 58 1.55 -8.76 7.00
N SER A 59 2.23 -8.34 5.93
CA SER A 59 2.68 -9.23 4.86
C SER A 59 3.65 -10.30 5.38
N LEU A 60 4.57 -9.93 6.29
CA LEU A 60 5.48 -10.88 6.92
C LEU A 60 4.76 -11.83 7.88
N THR A 61 3.84 -11.33 8.71
CA THR A 61 3.05 -12.16 9.64
C THR A 61 2.19 -13.16 8.89
N LEU A 62 1.50 -12.72 7.83
CA LEU A 62 0.67 -13.60 7.00
C LEU A 62 1.54 -14.60 6.23
N ARG A 63 2.72 -14.19 5.74
CA ARG A 63 3.66 -15.10 5.07
C ARG A 63 4.11 -16.21 6.01
N ALA A 64 4.48 -15.88 7.24
CA ALA A 64 4.89 -16.86 8.26
C ALA A 64 3.74 -17.83 8.57
N ALA A 65 2.52 -17.32 8.79
CA ALA A 65 1.37 -18.18 9.04
C ALA A 65 1.03 -19.09 7.84
N GLY A 66 1.18 -18.59 6.60
CA GLY A 66 1.02 -19.39 5.39
C GLY A 66 2.03 -20.55 5.31
N LEU A 67 3.30 -20.29 5.63
CA LEU A 67 4.35 -21.30 5.68
C LEU A 67 4.09 -22.35 6.79
N ASP A 68 3.64 -21.92 7.97
CA ASP A 68 3.27 -22.82 9.06
C ASP A 68 2.07 -23.69 8.66
N LEU A 69 1.08 -23.12 7.96
CA LEU A 69 -0.05 -23.86 7.42
C LEU A 69 0.36 -24.85 6.34
N GLU A 70 1.30 -24.52 5.46
CA GLU A 70 1.86 -25.47 4.48
C GLU A 70 2.59 -26.63 5.17
N GLY A 71 3.41 -26.32 6.18
CA GLY A 71 4.18 -27.31 6.94
C GLY A 71 3.29 -28.25 7.76
N THR A 72 2.23 -27.73 8.38
CA THR A 72 1.26 -28.51 9.16
C THR A 72 0.28 -29.28 8.29
N ALA A 73 -0.11 -28.72 7.14
CA ALA A 73 -1.01 -29.35 6.18
C ALA A 73 -0.41 -30.61 5.55
N GLY A 74 0.91 -30.64 5.35
CA GLY A 74 1.67 -31.80 4.89
C GLY A 74 1.04 -32.54 3.70
N ALA A 75 1.37 -33.81 3.52
CA ALA A 75 0.83 -34.65 2.44
C ALA A 75 -0.70 -34.91 2.51
N THR A 76 -1.39 -34.35 3.51
CA THR A 76 -2.81 -34.59 3.79
C THR A 76 -3.75 -33.50 3.28
N ALA A 77 -3.25 -32.31 2.91
CA ALA A 77 -4.11 -31.29 2.30
C ALA A 77 -4.51 -31.65 0.86
N PRO A 78 -5.75 -31.33 0.45
CA PRO A 78 -6.15 -31.39 -0.95
C PRO A 78 -5.19 -30.58 -1.84
N ALA A 79 -4.81 -31.14 -2.98
CA ALA A 79 -3.88 -30.50 -3.92
C ALA A 79 -4.25 -29.04 -4.30
N PRO A 80 -5.54 -28.67 -4.50
CA PRO A 80 -5.92 -27.29 -4.76
C PRO A 80 -5.60 -26.33 -3.61
N GLN A 81 -5.78 -26.77 -2.37
CA GLN A 81 -5.48 -25.97 -1.17
C GLN A 81 -3.97 -25.76 -1.03
N ALA A 82 -3.18 -26.81 -1.18
CA ALA A 82 -1.72 -26.72 -1.12
C ALA A 82 -1.18 -25.77 -2.21
N ALA A 83 -1.71 -25.86 -3.43
CA ALA A 83 -1.32 -24.95 -4.51
C ALA A 83 -1.74 -23.50 -4.26
N ALA A 84 -2.91 -23.26 -3.65
CA ALA A 84 -3.36 -21.92 -3.28
C ALA A 84 -2.46 -21.30 -2.20
N LEU A 85 -2.14 -22.06 -1.14
CA LEU A 85 -1.23 -21.60 -0.09
C LEU A 85 0.16 -21.21 -0.66
N ALA A 86 0.74 -22.05 -1.53
CA ALA A 86 2.05 -21.78 -2.14
C ALA A 86 2.06 -20.50 -2.97
N ARG A 87 0.98 -20.25 -3.73
CA ARG A 87 0.81 -18.99 -4.48
C ARG A 87 0.70 -17.80 -3.54
N ILE A 88 -0.03 -17.93 -2.43
CA ILE A 88 -0.20 -16.85 -1.45
C ILE A 88 1.10 -16.53 -0.72
N VAL A 89 1.88 -17.54 -0.33
CA VAL A 89 3.20 -17.33 0.27
C VAL A 89 4.14 -16.61 -0.70
N THR A 90 4.11 -17.00 -1.98
CA THR A 90 4.89 -16.32 -3.04
C THR A 90 4.43 -14.86 -3.19
N LEU A 91 3.12 -14.63 -3.27
CA LEU A 91 2.51 -13.31 -3.34
C LEU A 91 2.98 -12.41 -2.18
N LEU A 92 2.79 -12.87 -0.94
CA LEU A 92 3.16 -12.11 0.27
C LEU A 92 4.66 -11.87 0.36
N THR A 93 5.48 -12.77 -0.17
CA THR A 93 6.93 -12.57 -0.28
C THR A 93 7.25 -11.40 -1.21
N VAL A 94 6.65 -11.36 -2.40
CA VAL A 94 6.85 -10.26 -3.36
C VAL A 94 6.34 -8.94 -2.79
N GLN A 95 5.17 -8.95 -2.15
CA GLN A 95 4.59 -7.76 -1.51
C GLN A 95 5.47 -7.22 -0.39
N ALA A 96 5.97 -8.08 0.49
CA ALA A 96 6.89 -7.68 1.55
C ALA A 96 8.15 -7.02 0.97
N ARG A 97 8.74 -7.58 -0.10
CA ARG A 97 9.90 -6.97 -0.76
C ARG A 97 9.59 -5.62 -1.39
N ALA A 98 8.42 -5.49 -2.02
CA ALA A 98 7.98 -4.23 -2.63
C ALA A 98 7.70 -3.13 -1.59
N LEU A 99 7.33 -3.51 -0.37
CA LEU A 99 7.05 -2.58 0.73
C LEU A 99 8.28 -2.23 1.56
N MET A 100 9.42 -2.91 1.40
CA MET A 100 10.63 -2.73 2.21
C MET A 100 11.35 -1.42 1.88
N LEU A 101 11.90 -0.71 2.89
CA LEU A 101 12.75 0.46 2.62
C LEU A 101 14.14 0.03 2.15
N PRO A 102 14.80 0.83 1.29
CA PRO A 102 16.20 0.59 0.93
C PRO A 102 17.16 0.55 2.12
N ALA A 103 16.87 1.29 3.20
CA ALA A 103 17.69 1.28 4.42
C ALA A 103 17.62 -0.05 5.18
N ASP A 104 16.43 -0.67 5.23
CA ASP A 104 16.22 -1.98 5.86
C ASP A 104 16.91 -3.11 5.08
N ALA A 105 17.16 -2.91 3.78
CA ALA A 105 17.87 -3.86 2.92
C ALA A 105 19.40 -3.82 3.10
N ALA A 106 19.94 -2.74 3.65
CA ALA A 106 21.38 -2.45 3.68
C ALA A 106 22.01 -2.61 5.07
N ASP A 107 21.23 -2.89 6.12
CA ASP A 107 21.73 -2.86 7.49
C ASP A 107 22.01 -4.25 8.09
N PRO A 108 23.28 -4.67 8.23
CA PRO A 108 23.66 -5.79 9.09
C PRO A 108 23.66 -5.43 10.58
N ALA A 109 23.29 -4.20 11.00
CA ALA A 109 23.37 -3.72 12.39
C ALA A 109 22.16 -4.05 13.29
N LEU A 110 21.35 -5.04 12.96
CA LEU A 110 20.46 -5.67 13.96
C LEU A 110 21.26 -6.32 15.11
N ASP A 111 22.58 -6.51 14.95
CA ASP A 111 23.49 -7.03 15.99
C ASP A 111 23.91 -6.00 17.07
N ARG A 112 23.57 -4.70 16.95
CA ARG A 112 24.03 -3.68 17.91
C ARG A 112 22.93 -2.91 18.65
N ALA A 113 21.65 -3.16 18.34
CA ALA A 113 20.53 -2.56 19.06
C ALA A 113 20.14 -3.30 20.36
N ALA A 114 20.72 -4.48 20.62
CA ALA A 114 20.40 -5.30 21.81
C ALA A 114 20.96 -4.76 23.15
N THR A 115 21.61 -3.59 23.19
CA THR A 115 22.16 -3.03 24.44
C THR A 115 21.74 -1.59 24.75
N ALA A 116 20.82 -1.00 23.97
CA ALA A 116 20.27 0.32 24.29
C ALA A 116 18.82 0.18 24.81
N PRO A 117 18.47 0.73 25.99
CA PRO A 117 17.09 0.75 26.44
C PRO A 117 16.28 1.71 25.55
N VAL A 118 15.46 1.15 24.67
CA VAL A 118 14.46 1.88 23.88
C VAL A 118 13.28 2.22 24.80
N PRO A 119 12.87 3.50 24.94
CA PRO A 119 11.62 3.82 25.63
C PRO A 119 10.45 3.29 24.80
N ALA A 120 9.63 2.43 25.41
CA ALA A 120 8.49 1.80 24.79
C ALA A 120 7.44 2.84 24.34
N PRO A 121 6.97 2.82 23.08
CA PRO A 121 5.70 3.44 22.76
C PRO A 121 4.60 2.63 23.44
N SER A 122 3.93 3.26 24.42
CA SER A 122 2.69 2.75 25.01
C SER A 122 1.55 2.84 24.00
N THR A 123 1.52 1.89 23.07
CA THR A 123 0.29 1.40 22.47
C THR A 123 0.38 -0.11 22.61
N ALA A 124 -0.47 -0.67 23.46
CA ALA A 124 -0.66 -2.11 23.52
C ALA A 124 -1.01 -2.59 22.11
N LEU A 125 -0.02 -3.12 21.38
CA LEU A 125 -0.26 -4.00 20.27
C LEU A 125 -1.07 -5.14 20.86
N ALA A 126 -2.36 -5.21 20.51
CA ALA A 126 -3.10 -6.44 20.71
C ALA A 126 -2.23 -7.54 20.09
N THR A 127 -1.84 -8.53 20.90
CA THR A 127 -1.23 -9.75 20.41
C THR A 127 -2.28 -10.44 19.54
N VAL A 128 -2.36 -10.02 18.27
CA VAL A 128 -3.18 -10.68 17.27
C VAL A 128 -2.59 -12.07 17.17
N THR A 129 -3.37 -13.05 17.63
CA THR A 129 -2.96 -14.44 17.54
C THR A 129 -2.82 -14.76 16.05
N PRO A 130 -1.67 -15.27 15.59
CA PRO A 130 -1.50 -15.59 14.18
C PRO A 130 -2.56 -16.61 13.75
N PRO A 131 -3.09 -16.52 12.51
CA PRO A 131 -4.10 -17.44 12.05
C PRO A 131 -3.56 -18.86 12.04
N SER A 132 -4.25 -19.78 12.73
CA SER A 132 -3.82 -21.17 12.90
C SER A 132 -4.62 -22.16 12.05
N THR A 133 -5.65 -21.68 11.34
CA THR A 133 -6.45 -22.46 10.40
C THR A 133 -6.50 -21.77 9.03
N THR A 134 -6.82 -22.54 7.98
CA THR A 134 -6.99 -21.97 6.64
C THR A 134 -8.14 -20.97 6.54
N ALA A 135 -9.21 -21.16 7.33
CA ALA A 135 -10.32 -20.22 7.42
C ALA A 135 -9.89 -18.89 8.04
N ASP A 136 -9.17 -18.96 9.18
CA ASP A 136 -8.64 -17.77 9.85
C ASP A 136 -7.63 -17.04 8.96
N PHE A 137 -6.83 -17.80 8.20
CA PHE A 137 -5.86 -17.23 7.26
C PHE A 137 -6.53 -16.50 6.10
N ALA A 138 -7.57 -17.09 5.49
CA ALA A 138 -8.35 -16.43 4.45
C ALA A 138 -9.02 -15.15 4.97
N ALA A 139 -9.58 -15.19 6.18
CA ALA A 139 -10.16 -14.01 6.83
C ALA A 139 -9.11 -12.93 7.15
N ALA A 140 -7.92 -13.33 7.60
CA ALA A 140 -6.81 -12.41 7.89
C ALA A 140 -6.25 -11.75 6.62
N LEU A 141 -6.14 -12.49 5.51
CA LEU A 141 -5.82 -11.93 4.18
C LEU A 141 -6.87 -10.91 3.73
N GLN A 142 -8.15 -11.25 3.88
CA GLN A 142 -9.24 -10.36 3.51
C GLN A 142 -9.22 -9.07 4.34
N ALA A 143 -9.01 -9.19 5.65
CA ALA A 143 -8.92 -8.05 6.56
C ALA A 143 -7.70 -7.17 6.26
N SER A 144 -6.53 -7.78 6.04
CA SER A 144 -5.33 -7.03 5.65
C SER A 144 -5.55 -6.31 4.32
N GLY A 145 -6.09 -7.00 3.30
CA GLY A 145 -6.36 -6.42 2.00
C GLY A 145 -7.33 -5.23 2.05
N ALA A 146 -8.40 -5.36 2.85
CA ALA A 146 -9.35 -4.27 3.08
C ALA A 146 -8.69 -3.07 3.80
N GLN A 147 -7.83 -3.31 4.79
CA GLN A 147 -7.11 -2.24 5.47
C GLN A 147 -6.15 -1.52 4.51
N ARG A 148 -5.42 -2.25 3.65
CA ARG A 148 -4.51 -1.62 2.66
C ARG A 148 -5.27 -0.74 1.66
N LEU A 149 -6.45 -1.18 1.23
CA LEU A 149 -7.32 -0.37 0.36
C LEU A 149 -7.84 0.89 1.08
N HIS A 150 -8.19 0.77 2.36
CA HIS A 150 -8.57 1.92 3.17
C HIS A 150 -7.40 2.91 3.33
N ASP A 151 -6.21 2.41 3.66
CA ASP A 151 -5.02 3.25 3.79
C ASP A 151 -4.63 3.91 2.45
N ALA A 152 -4.89 3.23 1.32
CA ALA A 152 -4.66 3.79 0.00
C ALA A 152 -5.54 5.03 -0.28
N GLU A 153 -6.70 5.18 0.37
CA GLU A 153 -7.55 6.38 0.23
C GLU A 153 -6.85 7.66 0.69
N THR A 154 -5.91 7.55 1.63
CA THR A 154 -5.24 8.70 2.27
C THR A 154 -3.73 8.74 2.06
N ALA A 155 -3.09 7.64 1.64
CA ALA A 155 -1.66 7.61 1.39
C ALA A 155 -1.23 8.53 0.23
N ASP A 156 0.03 8.90 0.16
CA ASP A 156 0.51 9.82 -0.88
C ASP A 156 0.86 9.08 -2.17
N GLY A 157 0.40 9.61 -3.31
CA GLY A 157 0.97 9.32 -4.63
C GLY A 157 1.19 7.84 -4.94
N GLY A 158 2.45 7.50 -5.25
CA GLY A 158 2.86 6.13 -5.56
C GLY A 158 2.64 5.13 -4.41
N MET A 159 2.62 5.58 -3.15
CA MET A 159 2.32 4.71 -2.01
C MET A 159 0.84 4.29 -2.01
N ALA A 160 -0.07 5.19 -2.37
CA ALA A 160 -1.48 4.85 -2.54
C ALA A 160 -1.68 3.78 -3.60
N ARG A 161 -0.98 3.91 -4.73
CA ARG A 161 -0.97 2.89 -5.80
C ARG A 161 -0.41 1.56 -5.32
N LEU A 162 0.70 1.56 -4.58
CA LEU A 162 1.30 0.35 -4.02
C LEU A 162 0.33 -0.34 -3.04
N LEU A 163 -0.22 0.39 -2.08
CA LEU A 163 -1.19 -0.13 -1.09
C LEU A 163 -2.49 -0.61 -1.75
N ALA A 164 -2.96 0.09 -2.79
CA ALA A 164 -4.13 -0.33 -3.56
C ALA A 164 -3.89 -1.66 -4.27
N GLY A 165 -2.71 -1.81 -4.88
CA GLY A 165 -2.32 -3.05 -5.55
C GLY A 165 -2.16 -4.19 -4.55
N THR A 166 -1.40 -4.01 -3.47
CA THR A 166 -1.23 -5.06 -2.45
C THR A 166 -2.57 -5.48 -1.86
N GLY A 167 -3.42 -4.52 -1.51
CA GLY A 167 -4.75 -4.78 -0.98
C GLY A 167 -5.65 -5.54 -1.94
N THR A 168 -5.67 -5.13 -3.22
CA THR A 168 -6.43 -5.82 -4.27
C THR A 168 -5.97 -7.26 -4.45
N ALA A 169 -4.65 -7.51 -4.50
CA ALA A 169 -4.13 -8.87 -4.63
C ALA A 169 -4.42 -9.74 -3.40
N GLN A 170 -4.37 -9.18 -2.19
CA GLN A 170 -4.69 -9.92 -0.96
C GLN A 170 -6.17 -10.30 -0.89
N LEU A 171 -7.08 -9.43 -1.34
CA LEU A 171 -8.51 -9.77 -1.47
C LEU A 171 -8.73 -10.91 -2.47
N LEU A 172 -8.08 -10.86 -3.65
CA LEU A 172 -8.18 -11.92 -4.65
C LEU A 172 -7.60 -13.25 -4.16
N ALA A 173 -6.50 -13.20 -3.41
CA ALA A 173 -5.90 -14.37 -2.77
C ALA A 173 -6.83 -15.00 -1.71
N ALA A 174 -7.50 -14.17 -0.91
CA ALA A 174 -8.49 -14.65 0.05
C ALA A 174 -9.67 -15.34 -0.67
N GLU A 175 -10.18 -14.72 -1.74
CA GLU A 175 -11.26 -15.28 -2.57
C GLU A 175 -10.84 -16.62 -3.23
N ASP A 176 -9.62 -16.71 -3.79
CA ASP A 176 -9.07 -17.95 -4.37
C ASP A 176 -8.99 -19.06 -3.32
N LEU A 177 -8.39 -18.77 -2.15
CA LEU A 177 -8.25 -19.74 -1.07
C LEU A 177 -9.60 -20.22 -0.55
N ALA A 178 -10.55 -19.30 -0.35
CA ALA A 178 -11.91 -19.61 0.08
C ALA A 178 -12.62 -20.52 -0.93
N SER A 179 -12.48 -20.23 -2.23
CA SER A 179 -13.05 -21.06 -3.30
C SER A 179 -12.43 -22.46 -3.35
N ALA A 180 -11.11 -22.56 -3.19
CA ALA A 180 -10.37 -23.83 -3.23
C ALA A 180 -10.69 -24.74 -2.03
N THR A 181 -11.18 -24.17 -0.94
CA THR A 181 -11.47 -24.87 0.33
C THR A 181 -12.96 -24.94 0.66
N GLY A 182 -13.82 -24.32 -0.15
CA GLY A 182 -15.26 -24.26 0.10
C GLY A 182 -15.65 -23.43 1.33
N ILE A 183 -14.79 -22.49 1.75
CA ILE A 183 -15.02 -21.63 2.92
C ILE A 183 -15.82 -20.41 2.48
N ALA A 184 -16.80 -19.99 3.28
CA ALA A 184 -17.51 -18.74 3.06
C ALA A 184 -16.78 -17.59 3.76
N LEU A 185 -16.37 -16.59 2.99
CA LEU A 185 -15.83 -15.34 3.54
C LEU A 185 -16.96 -14.41 3.99
N ALA A 186 -16.72 -13.65 5.05
CA ALA A 186 -17.63 -12.60 5.48
C ALA A 186 -17.68 -11.50 4.41
N ALA A 187 -18.87 -10.95 4.14
CA ALA A 187 -18.99 -9.81 3.26
C ALA A 187 -18.29 -8.59 3.86
N LEU A 188 -17.49 -7.87 3.07
CA LEU A 188 -16.90 -6.61 3.51
C LEU A 188 -18.00 -5.53 3.60
N PRO A 189 -17.92 -4.62 4.58
CA PRO A 189 -18.80 -3.45 4.61
C PRO A 189 -18.58 -2.63 3.34
N GLY A 190 -19.65 -2.41 2.55
CA GLY A 190 -19.61 -1.66 1.29
C GLY A 190 -19.64 -2.48 0.01
N SER A 191 -19.63 -3.83 0.07
CA SER A 191 -19.73 -4.73 -1.10
C SER A 191 -21.12 -4.87 -1.70
N GLY A 192 -22.04 -3.93 -1.45
CA GLY A 192 -23.36 -3.96 -2.06
C GLY A 192 -23.26 -3.77 -3.58
N PRO A 193 -24.18 -4.35 -4.38
CA PRO A 193 -24.24 -4.05 -5.80
C PRO A 193 -24.41 -2.53 -5.96
N SER A 194 -23.43 -1.89 -6.60
CA SER A 194 -23.51 -0.49 -6.99
C SER A 194 -24.79 -0.30 -7.79
N SER A 195 -25.83 0.25 -7.16
CA SER A 195 -27.03 0.65 -7.87
C SER A 195 -26.62 1.66 -8.94
N PRO A 196 -27.09 1.52 -10.19
CA PRO A 196 -26.81 2.52 -11.20
C PRO A 196 -27.38 3.85 -10.71
N ALA A 197 -26.52 4.84 -10.49
CA ALA A 197 -26.96 6.19 -10.26
C ALA A 197 -27.80 6.60 -11.49
N SER A 198 -29.06 6.99 -11.22
CA SER A 198 -29.96 7.51 -12.26
C SER A 198 -29.28 8.64 -13.05
N PRO A 199 -29.56 8.77 -14.36
CA PRO A 199 -28.94 9.79 -15.18
C PRO A 199 -29.38 11.16 -14.68
N ALA A 200 -28.44 11.90 -14.08
CA ALA A 200 -28.66 13.30 -13.78
C ALA A 200 -28.82 14.07 -15.11
N ALA A 201 -29.89 14.87 -15.18
CA ALA A 201 -30.23 15.66 -16.34
C ALA A 201 -29.06 16.52 -16.81
N VAL A 202 -28.79 16.46 -18.12
CA VAL A 202 -27.82 17.29 -18.84
C VAL A 202 -28.25 18.76 -18.74
N ALA A 203 -27.68 19.49 -17.80
CA ALA A 203 -27.78 20.94 -17.79
C ALA A 203 -26.86 21.50 -18.89
N SER A 204 -27.45 22.24 -19.83
CA SER A 204 -26.74 22.93 -20.90
C SER A 204 -25.71 23.90 -20.32
N PHE A 205 -24.43 23.61 -20.48
CA PHE A 205 -23.34 24.51 -20.08
C PHE A 205 -23.21 25.64 -21.11
N THR A 206 -23.55 26.86 -20.71
CA THR A 206 -23.26 28.10 -21.43
C THR A 206 -21.75 28.31 -21.59
N ALA A 207 -21.36 28.89 -22.72
CA ALA A 207 -19.99 29.10 -23.24
C ALA A 207 -18.97 29.84 -22.34
N SER A 208 -19.31 30.16 -21.09
CA SER A 208 -18.47 30.94 -20.19
C SER A 208 -17.33 30.15 -19.51
N ARG A 209 -17.34 28.82 -19.58
CA ARG A 209 -16.31 27.94 -18.97
C ARG A 209 -15.15 27.57 -19.91
N ALA A 210 -15.30 27.79 -21.21
CA ALA A 210 -14.25 27.50 -22.19
C ALA A 210 -13.01 28.40 -22.00
N ALA A 211 -13.19 29.59 -21.44
CA ALA A 211 -12.09 30.53 -21.17
C ALA A 211 -11.21 30.12 -19.97
N SER A 212 -11.72 29.33 -19.00
CA SER A 212 -10.95 28.93 -17.82
C SER A 212 -10.01 27.74 -18.05
N CYS A 213 -10.30 26.90 -19.05
CA CYS A 213 -9.44 25.78 -19.41
C CYS A 213 -8.18 26.18 -20.19
N ALA A 214 -8.16 27.37 -20.80
CA ALA A 214 -7.05 27.84 -21.61
C ALA A 214 -5.83 28.30 -20.79
N SER A 215 -5.99 28.62 -19.50
CA SER A 215 -4.91 29.10 -18.64
C SER A 215 -4.15 28.00 -17.89
N GLU A 216 -4.75 26.82 -17.68
CA GLU A 216 -4.11 25.71 -16.94
C GLU A 216 -3.34 24.73 -17.84
N ALA A 217 -3.71 24.61 -19.12
CA ALA A 217 -3.05 23.68 -20.06
C ALA A 217 -1.58 24.03 -20.37
N ALA A 218 -1.13 25.24 -20.03
CA ALA A 218 0.23 25.72 -20.30
C ALA A 218 1.25 25.40 -19.19
N ALA A 219 0.84 24.84 -18.04
CA ALA A 219 1.67 24.81 -16.82
C ALA A 219 2.15 23.42 -16.33
N SER A 220 1.69 22.30 -16.91
CA SER A 220 2.10 20.97 -16.42
C SER A 220 2.86 20.16 -17.48
N THR A 221 4.19 20.26 -17.47
CA THR A 221 5.10 19.41 -18.26
C THR A 221 5.31 18.02 -17.62
N GLY A 222 4.43 17.61 -16.68
CA GLY A 222 4.50 16.34 -15.95
C GLY A 222 3.22 15.52 -16.09
N VAL A 223 3.32 14.23 -15.78
CA VAL A 223 2.17 13.30 -15.71
C VAL A 223 1.15 13.86 -14.71
N ASN A 224 -0.06 14.12 -15.18
CA ASN A 224 -1.14 14.67 -14.36
C ASN A 224 -2.39 13.79 -14.45
N LEU A 225 -3.30 13.94 -13.47
CA LEU A 225 -4.53 13.16 -13.40
C LEU A 225 -5.38 13.27 -14.69
N GLY A 226 -5.42 14.42 -15.34
CA GLY A 226 -6.14 14.61 -16.60
C GLY A 226 -5.60 13.68 -17.70
N SER A 227 -4.27 13.62 -17.86
CA SER A 227 -3.62 12.70 -18.81
C SER A 227 -3.85 11.22 -18.47
N ALA A 228 -3.80 10.85 -17.19
CA ALA A 228 -4.09 9.47 -16.75
C ALA A 228 -5.55 9.08 -17.02
N LEU A 229 -6.50 10.00 -16.81
CA LEU A 229 -7.91 9.79 -17.15
C LEU A 229 -8.13 9.68 -18.66
N SER A 230 -7.42 10.46 -19.48
CA SER A 230 -7.47 10.31 -20.94
C SER A 230 -6.95 8.94 -21.39
N LEU A 231 -5.84 8.45 -20.82
CA LEU A 231 -5.33 7.10 -21.09
C LEU A 231 -6.31 6.01 -20.62
N ALA A 232 -6.97 6.20 -19.46
CA ALA A 232 -8.01 5.30 -19.00
C ALA A 232 -9.18 5.25 -20.00
N VAL A 233 -9.64 6.41 -20.50
CA VAL A 233 -10.70 6.47 -21.52
C VAL A 233 -10.29 5.77 -22.82
N GLU A 234 -9.03 5.89 -23.26
CA GLU A 234 -8.52 5.18 -24.43
C GLU A 234 -8.54 3.66 -24.23
N GLY A 235 -8.04 3.17 -23.10
CA GLY A 235 -8.07 1.74 -22.76
C GLY A 235 -9.50 1.19 -22.65
N GLU A 236 -10.41 1.95 -22.05
CA GLU A 236 -11.83 1.56 -21.95
C GLU A 236 -12.52 1.52 -23.33
N LEU A 237 -12.16 2.41 -24.27
CA LEU A 237 -12.66 2.36 -25.64
C LEU A 237 -12.18 1.11 -26.37
N GLU A 238 -10.91 0.73 -26.21
CA GLU A 238 -10.36 -0.51 -26.77
C GLU A 238 -11.04 -1.75 -26.17
N LEU A 239 -11.24 -1.80 -24.86
CA LEU A 239 -11.95 -2.89 -24.19
C LEU A 239 -13.40 -3.00 -24.65
N VAL A 240 -14.14 -1.89 -24.74
CA VAL A 240 -15.50 -1.90 -25.29
C VAL A 240 -15.53 -2.52 -26.68
N TYR A 241 -14.58 -2.15 -27.55
CA TYR A 241 -14.46 -2.73 -28.89
C TYR A 241 -14.12 -4.22 -28.84
N ALA A 242 -13.13 -4.62 -28.03
CA ALA A 242 -12.71 -6.00 -27.89
C ALA A 242 -13.83 -6.90 -27.36
N TYR A 243 -14.56 -6.47 -26.33
CA TYR A 243 -15.71 -7.21 -25.81
C TYR A 243 -16.81 -7.37 -26.85
N GLN A 244 -17.15 -6.31 -27.61
CA GLN A 244 -18.10 -6.41 -28.72
C GLN A 244 -17.65 -7.43 -29.77
N ALA A 245 -16.36 -7.45 -30.11
CA ALA A 245 -15.78 -8.41 -31.05
C ALA A 245 -15.68 -9.84 -30.50
N ALA A 246 -15.57 -10.01 -29.18
CA ALA A 246 -15.49 -11.31 -28.51
C ALA A 246 -16.86 -11.97 -28.37
N LEU A 247 -17.93 -11.21 -28.11
CA LEU A 247 -19.26 -11.74 -27.78
C LEU A 247 -19.79 -12.78 -28.77
N THR A 248 -19.51 -12.61 -30.07
CA THR A 248 -19.95 -13.55 -31.12
C THR A 248 -19.04 -14.78 -31.28
N ARG A 249 -17.90 -14.81 -30.59
CA ARG A 249 -16.86 -15.84 -30.68
C ARG A 249 -16.67 -16.62 -29.38
N LEU A 250 -17.16 -16.08 -28.28
CA LEU A 250 -17.15 -16.75 -26.98
C LEU A 250 -18.13 -17.92 -26.94
N ASN A 251 -17.83 -18.91 -26.10
CA ASN A 251 -18.77 -19.97 -25.79
C ASN A 251 -19.99 -19.43 -25.01
N SER A 252 -21.08 -20.20 -24.98
CA SER A 252 -22.34 -19.79 -24.35
C SER A 252 -22.21 -19.52 -22.84
N GLY A 253 -21.29 -20.18 -22.13
CA GLY A 253 -21.04 -19.97 -20.71
C GLY A 253 -20.36 -18.63 -20.39
N SER A 254 -19.52 -18.13 -21.30
CA SER A 254 -18.78 -16.88 -21.14
C SER A 254 -19.50 -15.66 -21.73
N ALA A 255 -20.43 -15.86 -22.66
CA ALA A 255 -21.13 -14.76 -23.34
C ALA A 255 -21.96 -13.86 -22.39
N GLY A 256 -22.66 -14.47 -21.42
CA GLY A 256 -23.45 -13.73 -20.42
C GLY A 256 -22.58 -12.80 -19.56
N PRO A 257 -21.56 -13.32 -18.85
CA PRO A 257 -20.61 -12.51 -18.09
C PRO A 257 -19.90 -11.45 -18.95
N ALA A 258 -19.47 -11.80 -20.17
CA ALA A 258 -18.85 -10.84 -21.08
C ALA A 258 -19.78 -9.68 -21.45
N SER A 259 -21.08 -9.92 -21.63
CA SER A 259 -22.05 -8.84 -21.87
C SER A 259 -22.20 -7.92 -20.67
N ASN A 260 -22.12 -8.45 -19.45
CA ASN A 260 -22.17 -7.64 -18.24
C ASN A 260 -20.90 -6.78 -18.12
N PHE A 261 -19.73 -7.34 -18.40
CA PHE A 261 -18.47 -6.59 -18.40
C PHE A 261 -18.45 -5.49 -19.47
N LEU A 262 -18.98 -5.75 -20.67
CA LEU A 262 -19.15 -4.71 -21.70
C LEU A 262 -19.96 -3.51 -21.19
N ALA A 263 -21.05 -3.75 -20.45
CA ALA A 263 -21.85 -2.68 -19.86
C ALA A 263 -21.04 -1.92 -18.78
N GLN A 264 -20.27 -2.62 -17.96
CA GLN A 264 -19.38 -2.01 -16.96
C GLN A 264 -18.31 -1.11 -17.60
N HIS A 265 -17.62 -1.57 -18.65
CA HIS A 265 -16.64 -0.75 -19.38
C HIS A 265 -17.27 0.49 -20.01
N THR A 266 -18.50 0.36 -20.53
CA THR A 266 -19.22 1.51 -21.08
C THR A 266 -19.50 2.58 -20.00
N ALA A 267 -19.84 2.14 -18.78
CA ALA A 267 -20.04 3.04 -17.64
C ALA A 267 -18.72 3.66 -17.16
N LEU A 268 -17.68 2.83 -16.93
CA LEU A 268 -16.35 3.26 -16.51
C LEU A 268 -15.76 4.31 -17.44
N ARG A 269 -15.87 4.10 -18.77
CA ARG A 269 -15.47 5.09 -19.77
C ARG A 269 -16.18 6.42 -19.56
N GLY A 270 -17.51 6.40 -19.42
CA GLY A 270 -18.31 7.61 -19.27
C GLY A 270 -17.96 8.38 -18.00
N GLU A 271 -17.70 7.68 -16.91
CA GLU A 271 -17.26 8.25 -15.63
C GLU A 271 -15.85 8.87 -15.73
N ALA A 272 -14.89 8.14 -16.30
CA ALA A 272 -13.53 8.64 -16.52
C ALA A 272 -13.52 9.89 -17.42
N GLU A 273 -14.30 9.88 -18.48
CA GLU A 273 -14.46 11.00 -19.42
C GLU A 273 -15.09 12.23 -18.73
N ALA A 274 -16.11 12.02 -17.88
CA ALA A 274 -16.73 13.10 -17.11
C ALA A 274 -15.74 13.72 -16.11
N MET A 275 -14.97 12.91 -15.39
CA MET A 275 -13.94 13.38 -14.47
C MET A 275 -12.82 14.11 -15.21
N GLY A 276 -12.40 13.62 -16.37
CA GLY A 276 -11.41 14.28 -17.22
C GLY A 276 -11.89 15.65 -17.70
N ARG A 277 -13.14 15.73 -18.20
CA ARG A 277 -13.75 17.01 -18.61
C ARG A 277 -13.85 18.03 -17.49
N SER A 278 -14.19 17.60 -16.27
CA SER A 278 -14.23 18.52 -15.12
C SER A 278 -12.87 19.14 -14.78
N ARG A 279 -11.79 18.56 -15.32
CA ARG A 279 -10.39 18.99 -15.17
C ARG A 279 -9.80 19.51 -16.47
N CYS A 280 -10.65 19.88 -17.43
CA CYS A 280 -10.22 20.40 -18.73
C CYS A 280 -9.30 19.45 -19.51
N ALA A 281 -9.31 18.14 -19.21
CA ALA A 281 -8.54 17.16 -19.97
C ALA A 281 -9.13 17.00 -21.38
N ALA A 282 -8.26 16.83 -22.38
CA ALA A 282 -8.69 16.52 -23.74
C ALA A 282 -9.39 15.15 -23.76
N VAL A 283 -10.58 15.10 -24.34
CA VAL A 283 -11.31 13.85 -24.53
C VAL A 283 -10.71 13.13 -25.74
N PRO A 284 -10.23 11.89 -25.58
CA PRO A 284 -9.71 11.11 -26.69
C PRO A 284 -10.75 10.93 -27.81
N SER A 285 -10.34 11.11 -29.07
CA SER A 285 -11.22 10.84 -30.20
C SER A 285 -11.50 9.35 -30.32
N ARG A 286 -12.76 8.97 -30.50
CA ARG A 286 -13.12 7.58 -30.76
C ARG A 286 -12.55 7.12 -32.10
N GLN A 287 -11.74 6.06 -32.08
CA GLN A 287 -11.23 5.44 -33.30
C GLN A 287 -12.34 4.65 -34.00
N PRO A 288 -12.34 4.58 -35.34
CA PRO A 288 -13.32 3.78 -36.08
C PRO A 288 -13.16 2.27 -35.86
N GLY A 289 -11.99 1.83 -35.39
CA GLY A 289 -11.72 0.45 -34.98
C GLY A 289 -10.36 0.31 -34.29
N TYR A 290 -10.17 -0.81 -33.59
CA TYR A 290 -8.93 -1.15 -32.90
C TYR A 290 -8.34 -2.44 -33.48
N VAL A 291 -7.01 -2.53 -33.51
CA VAL A 291 -6.31 -3.72 -34.00
C VAL A 291 -6.27 -4.74 -32.88
N LEU A 292 -6.98 -5.86 -33.05
CA LEU A 292 -6.92 -7.00 -32.13
C LEU A 292 -5.82 -7.97 -32.56
N SER A 293 -5.07 -8.49 -31.60
CA SER A 293 -3.96 -9.40 -31.86
C SER A 293 -4.44 -10.72 -32.48
N GLN A 294 -3.56 -11.42 -33.20
CA GLN A 294 -3.87 -12.76 -33.71
C GLN A 294 -4.15 -13.75 -32.56
N ALA A 295 -3.47 -13.58 -31.43
CA ALA A 295 -3.73 -14.37 -30.23
C ALA A 295 -5.17 -14.18 -29.71
N PHE A 296 -5.67 -12.94 -29.71
CA PHE A 296 -7.06 -12.65 -29.35
C PHE A 296 -8.05 -13.33 -30.31
N LEU A 297 -7.76 -13.33 -31.61
CA LEU A 297 -8.65 -13.96 -32.60
C LEU A 297 -8.68 -15.49 -32.46
N ALA A 298 -7.56 -16.09 -32.05
CA ALA A 298 -7.46 -17.52 -31.80
C ALA A 298 -8.14 -17.94 -30.48
N ASP A 299 -7.98 -17.14 -29.42
CA ASP A 299 -8.61 -17.34 -28.12
C ASP A 299 -9.13 -16.00 -27.57
N PRO A 300 -10.41 -15.67 -27.82
CA PRO A 300 -10.99 -14.40 -27.37
C PRO A 300 -11.02 -14.28 -25.84
N ALA A 301 -11.15 -15.37 -25.08
CA ALA A 301 -11.19 -15.32 -23.63
C ALA A 301 -9.82 -14.94 -23.06
N ALA A 302 -8.76 -15.61 -23.51
CA ALA A 302 -7.39 -15.27 -23.13
C ALA A 302 -6.99 -13.86 -23.61
N GLY A 303 -7.46 -13.48 -24.80
CA GLY A 303 -7.28 -12.13 -25.34
C GLY A 303 -7.91 -11.05 -24.46
N LEU A 304 -9.14 -11.26 -23.99
CA LEU A 304 -9.80 -10.35 -23.04
C LEU A 304 -9.04 -10.27 -21.70
N GLY A 305 -8.56 -11.41 -21.18
CA GLY A 305 -7.75 -11.41 -19.96
C GLY A 305 -6.46 -10.59 -20.11
N THR A 306 -5.81 -10.65 -21.27
CA THR A 306 -4.61 -9.84 -21.57
C THR A 306 -4.93 -8.34 -21.61
N LEU A 307 -6.04 -7.95 -22.25
CA LEU A 307 -6.45 -6.55 -22.35
C LEU A 307 -6.85 -5.99 -20.97
N GLU A 308 -7.60 -6.75 -20.18
CA GLU A 308 -7.97 -6.35 -18.80
C GLU A 308 -6.73 -6.17 -17.93
N ALA A 309 -5.78 -7.12 -17.98
CA ALA A 309 -4.50 -6.98 -17.29
C ALA A 309 -3.73 -5.72 -17.71
N GLY A 310 -3.77 -5.39 -19.01
CA GLY A 310 -3.14 -4.20 -19.59
C GLY A 310 -3.67 -2.87 -19.06
N THR A 311 -4.90 -2.83 -18.53
CA THR A 311 -5.48 -1.61 -17.94
C THR A 311 -5.07 -1.36 -16.50
N LEU A 312 -4.61 -2.39 -15.78
CA LEU A 312 -4.30 -2.27 -14.36
C LEU A 312 -3.29 -1.14 -14.09
N PRO A 313 -2.16 -1.02 -14.83
CA PRO A 313 -1.20 0.06 -14.59
C PRO A 313 -1.79 1.46 -14.72
N VAL A 314 -2.66 1.66 -15.73
CA VAL A 314 -3.32 2.95 -15.98
C VAL A 314 -4.26 3.31 -14.83
N LEU A 315 -5.04 2.34 -14.33
CA LEU A 315 -5.89 2.56 -13.16
C LEU A 315 -5.05 2.82 -11.89
N GLY A 316 -3.89 2.18 -11.77
CA GLY A 316 -2.90 2.47 -10.72
C GLY A 316 -2.35 3.90 -10.79
N ASP A 317 -2.12 4.43 -11.99
CA ASP A 317 -1.72 5.84 -12.18
C ASP A 317 -2.85 6.78 -11.74
N VAL A 318 -4.10 6.47 -12.07
CA VAL A 318 -5.25 7.27 -11.60
C VAL A 318 -5.34 7.23 -10.07
N VAL A 319 -5.13 6.07 -9.42
CA VAL A 319 -5.07 5.98 -7.94
C VAL A 319 -3.98 6.90 -7.38
N ALA A 320 -2.78 6.88 -7.96
CA ALA A 320 -1.67 7.70 -7.49
C ALA A 320 -1.91 9.21 -7.65
N LEU A 321 -2.64 9.62 -8.69
CA LEU A 321 -2.77 11.04 -9.06
C LEU A 321 -4.10 11.67 -8.61
N SER A 322 -5.03 10.88 -8.08
CA SER A 322 -6.35 11.34 -7.63
C SER A 322 -6.43 11.41 -6.12
N ASP A 323 -7.44 12.10 -5.59
CA ASP A 323 -7.74 12.15 -4.16
C ASP A 323 -9.26 12.06 -3.93
N GLY A 324 -9.66 11.81 -2.67
CA GLY A 324 -11.04 11.91 -2.22
C GLY A 324 -12.01 11.00 -2.98
N ARG A 325 -12.99 11.59 -3.68
CA ARG A 325 -14.01 10.82 -4.42
C ARG A 325 -13.39 10.06 -5.59
N ASP A 326 -12.52 10.70 -6.35
CA ASP A 326 -11.97 10.16 -7.58
C ASP A 326 -11.00 9.03 -7.28
N ARG A 327 -10.30 9.11 -6.14
CA ARG A 327 -9.49 8.00 -5.64
C ARG A 327 -10.32 6.78 -5.27
N ARG A 328 -11.42 6.96 -4.54
CA ARG A 328 -12.32 5.83 -4.22
C ARG A 328 -12.91 5.18 -5.46
N TRP A 329 -13.25 5.99 -6.47
CA TRP A 329 -13.61 5.48 -7.80
C TRP A 329 -12.48 4.65 -8.41
N ALA A 330 -11.26 5.17 -8.43
CA ALA A 330 -10.10 4.50 -9.04
C ALA A 330 -9.75 3.19 -8.33
N LEU A 331 -9.84 3.16 -7.00
CA LEU A 331 -9.67 1.94 -6.19
C LEU A 331 -10.72 0.88 -6.54
N SER A 332 -11.98 1.28 -6.71
CA SER A 332 -13.07 0.36 -7.10
C SER A 332 -12.89 -0.15 -8.54
N ALA A 333 -12.48 0.74 -9.46
CA ALA A 333 -12.19 0.39 -10.84
C ALA A 333 -11.02 -0.60 -10.94
N LEU A 334 -9.93 -0.36 -10.21
CA LEU A 334 -8.76 -1.25 -10.15
C LEU A 334 -9.13 -2.64 -9.62
N GLN A 335 -9.88 -2.72 -8.51
CA GLN A 335 -10.36 -4.00 -7.97
C GLN A 335 -11.26 -4.75 -8.96
N SER A 336 -12.17 -4.03 -9.61
CA SER A 336 -13.07 -4.62 -10.60
C SER A 336 -12.33 -5.14 -11.82
N ALA A 337 -11.34 -4.38 -12.33
CA ALA A 337 -10.48 -4.80 -13.43
C ALA A 337 -9.65 -6.04 -13.05
N ALA A 338 -9.04 -6.06 -11.86
CA ALA A 338 -8.26 -7.21 -11.40
C ALA A 338 -9.10 -8.48 -11.28
N ARG A 339 -10.35 -8.38 -10.80
CA ARG A 339 -11.30 -9.51 -10.78
C ARG A 339 -11.65 -9.99 -12.19
N ARG A 340 -11.86 -9.09 -13.15
CA ARG A 340 -12.11 -9.47 -14.56
C ARG A 340 -10.90 -10.13 -15.19
N THR A 341 -9.69 -9.66 -14.89
CA THR A 341 -8.44 -10.29 -15.31
C THR A 341 -8.38 -11.74 -14.83
N VAL A 342 -8.65 -12.00 -13.54
CA VAL A 342 -8.70 -13.36 -12.98
C VAL A 342 -9.83 -14.19 -13.60
N TYR A 343 -11.01 -13.61 -13.81
CA TYR A 343 -12.14 -14.29 -14.45
C TYR A 343 -11.77 -14.85 -15.83
N TRP A 344 -10.98 -14.10 -16.60
CA TRP A 344 -10.49 -14.53 -17.91
C TRP A 344 -9.23 -15.42 -17.85
N GLY A 345 -8.80 -15.82 -16.65
CA GLY A 345 -7.66 -16.71 -16.45
C GLY A 345 -6.30 -16.03 -16.61
N ALA A 346 -6.26 -14.70 -16.72
CA ALA A 346 -5.01 -13.94 -16.76
C ALA A 346 -4.53 -13.60 -15.33
N SER A 347 -3.22 -13.38 -15.18
CA SER A 347 -2.64 -12.96 -13.91
C SER A 347 -2.77 -11.45 -13.73
N PRO A 348 -3.35 -10.96 -12.62
CA PRO A 348 -3.35 -9.54 -12.30
C PRO A 348 -2.00 -9.06 -11.73
N GLY A 349 -1.03 -9.96 -11.54
CA GLY A 349 0.26 -9.70 -10.92
C GLY A 349 0.21 -9.66 -9.39
N PRO A 350 1.37 -9.59 -8.71
CA PRO A 350 1.45 -9.60 -7.25
C PRO A 350 1.03 -8.27 -6.61
N VAL A 351 1.08 -7.19 -7.38
CA VAL A 351 0.65 -5.85 -6.99
C VAL A 351 -0.11 -5.21 -8.17
N PRO A 352 -1.39 -5.58 -8.37
CA PRO A 352 -2.24 -5.05 -9.44
C PRO A 352 -2.16 -3.54 -9.54
N GLY A 353 -1.88 -3.07 -10.75
CA GLY A 353 -1.74 -1.66 -11.02
C GLY A 353 -0.36 -1.09 -10.79
N VAL A 354 0.62 -1.84 -10.28
CA VAL A 354 2.05 -1.47 -10.29
C VAL A 354 2.81 -2.38 -11.24
N VAL A 355 3.62 -1.79 -12.13
CA VAL A 355 4.58 -2.56 -12.94
C VAL A 355 5.82 -2.78 -12.09
N LEU A 356 5.99 -3.99 -11.57
CA LEU A 356 7.15 -4.38 -10.77
C LEU A 356 8.12 -5.21 -11.61
N ASP A 357 9.40 -4.87 -11.52
CA ASP A 357 10.47 -5.79 -11.90
C ASP A 357 10.89 -6.58 -10.66
N GLU A 358 10.37 -7.79 -10.54
CA GLU A 358 10.62 -8.67 -9.38
C GLU A 358 12.10 -9.02 -9.21
N ALA A 359 12.89 -9.01 -10.29
CA ALA A 359 14.32 -9.29 -10.24
C ALA A 359 15.12 -8.16 -9.58
N LEU A 360 14.57 -6.95 -9.54
CA LEU A 360 15.19 -5.79 -8.90
C LEU A 360 14.74 -5.60 -7.44
N LEU A 361 13.80 -6.42 -6.96
CA LEU A 361 13.33 -6.31 -5.59
C LEU A 361 14.40 -6.80 -4.59
N PRO A 362 14.62 -6.07 -3.49
CA PRO A 362 15.61 -6.47 -2.50
C PRO A 362 15.21 -7.80 -1.82
N PRO A 363 16.19 -8.65 -1.45
CA PRO A 363 15.90 -9.87 -0.71
C PRO A 363 15.34 -9.54 0.67
N LEU A 364 14.48 -10.42 1.22
CA LEU A 364 14.02 -10.27 2.59
C LEU A 364 15.14 -10.69 3.56
N PRO A 365 15.27 -10.03 4.73
CA PRO A 365 16.17 -10.50 5.79
C PRO A 365 15.81 -11.92 6.23
N GLU A 366 16.82 -12.78 6.41
CA GLU A 366 16.63 -14.12 6.96
C GLU A 366 16.30 -14.03 8.46
N PRO A 367 15.34 -14.81 8.98
CA PRO A 367 15.07 -14.87 10.41
C PRO A 367 16.29 -15.44 11.13
N VAL A 368 16.87 -14.66 12.06
CA VAL A 368 18.01 -15.09 12.87
C VAL A 368 17.55 -16.21 13.81
N SER A 369 18.03 -17.44 13.57
CA SER A 369 17.85 -18.55 14.51
C SER A 369 18.52 -18.19 15.84
N THR A 370 17.74 -17.97 16.89
CA THR A 370 18.27 -17.81 18.25
C THR A 370 18.93 -19.13 18.68
N PRO A 371 20.20 -19.12 19.13
CA PRO A 371 20.82 -20.32 19.67
C PRO A 371 20.05 -20.74 20.93
N GLY A 372 19.41 -21.90 20.88
CA GLY A 372 18.72 -22.48 22.03
C GLY A 372 19.68 -22.60 23.20
N THR A 373 19.30 -22.02 24.35
CA THR A 373 19.93 -22.25 25.65
C THR A 373 19.95 -23.75 25.92
N SER A 374 21.10 -24.36 25.71
CA SER A 374 21.37 -25.73 26.13
C SER A 374 21.37 -25.75 27.64
N THR A 375 20.30 -26.29 28.24
CA THR A 375 20.27 -26.64 29.65
C THR A 375 21.28 -27.75 29.90
N THR A 376 22.44 -27.40 30.43
CA THR A 376 23.45 -28.35 30.93
C THR A 376 22.87 -29.11 32.11
N SER A 377 22.43 -30.35 31.87
CA SER A 377 22.14 -31.33 32.92
C SER A 377 23.45 -31.85 33.51
N THR A 378 23.71 -31.54 34.78
CA THR A 378 24.83 -32.06 35.57
C THR A 378 24.63 -33.56 35.85
N PRO A 379 25.60 -34.45 35.57
CA PRO A 379 25.53 -35.84 36.02
C PRO A 379 25.96 -35.96 37.49
N GLY A 380 25.15 -36.65 38.30
CA GLY A 380 25.48 -36.99 39.67
C GLY A 380 26.54 -38.10 39.74
N ASN A 381 27.54 -37.90 40.60
CA ASN A 381 28.50 -38.94 40.98
C ASN A 381 27.83 -39.94 41.94
N SER A 382 27.97 -41.23 41.63
CA SER A 382 27.86 -42.35 42.59
C SER A 382 29.25 -42.88 42.87
#